data_AF-A0A955U550-F1
#
_entry.id   AF-A0A955U550-F1
#
_cell.length_a   1.000
_cell.length_b   1.000
_cell.length_c   1.000
_cell.angle_alpha   90.00
_cell.angle_beta   90.00
_cell.angle_gamma   90.00
#
_symmetry.space_group_name_H-M   'P 1'
#
loop_
_entity.id
_entity.type
_entity.pdbx_description
1 polymer ?
#
loop_
_entity_poly.entity_id
_entity_poly.type
_entity_poly.pdbx_seq_one_letter_code
_entity_poly.pdbx_strand_id
1 'polypeptide(L)'
;MPFPPRVASMLSSVFGGPSVRDRAHRLHFADAGHGFDQFGMHPDFVAVGDTIGAPLYDRYFRVKSYGAENIPKSGAAILAANHSGSLPVDGAMLWVDVYRRTDPPRTARPVADHFVTALPVVSTLFARCGVVGGSRGNARALLESGELLMIFPEGVPGIGKPFSERYRLQHWTKGHCELAIRHGAPVIPVGIVGAEEQM
;
A
#
# COMPACT_ATOMS: atom_id res chain seq x y z
N MET A 1 -5.02 -19.75 9.66
CA MET A 1 -5.72 -19.03 8.57
C MET A 1 -6.19 -17.70 9.13
N PRO A 2 -6.02 -16.57 8.43
CA PRO A 2 -6.84 -15.40 8.70
C PRO A 2 -8.29 -15.78 8.36
N PHE A 3 -9.23 -15.27 9.14
CA PHE A 3 -10.65 -15.60 9.11
C PHE A 3 -11.32 -15.33 7.73
N PRO A 4 -12.54 -15.85 7.47
CA PRO A 4 -13.23 -15.64 6.18
C PRO A 4 -13.57 -14.17 5.88
N PRO A 5 -13.74 -13.77 4.60
CA PRO A 5 -14.13 -12.40 4.23
C PRO A 5 -15.39 -11.88 4.92
N ARG A 6 -16.39 -12.74 5.17
CA ARG A 6 -17.60 -12.38 5.93
C ARG A 6 -17.29 -11.88 7.34
N VAL A 7 -16.28 -12.47 8.00
CA VAL A 7 -15.82 -12.02 9.33
C VAL A 7 -15.07 -10.69 9.20
N ALA A 8 -14.26 -10.50 8.15
CA ALA A 8 -13.58 -9.23 7.87
C ALA A 8 -14.58 -8.07 7.64
N SER A 9 -15.65 -8.33 6.88
CA SER A 9 -16.74 -7.36 6.64
C SER A 9 -17.46 -7.00 7.94
N MET A 10 -17.71 -7.98 8.82
CA MET A 10 -18.30 -7.73 10.13
C MET A 10 -17.38 -6.88 11.01
N LEU A 11 -16.09 -7.19 11.08
CA LEU A 11 -15.13 -6.41 11.88
C LEU A 11 -15.02 -4.96 11.40
N SER A 12 -14.84 -4.74 10.10
CA SER A 12 -14.75 -3.39 9.54
C SER A 12 -16.04 -2.58 9.72
N SER A 13 -17.21 -3.21 9.60
CA SER A 13 -18.49 -2.53 9.84
C SER A 13 -18.70 -2.14 11.31
N VAL A 14 -18.32 -3.02 12.25
CA VAL A 14 -18.45 -2.75 13.70
C VAL A 14 -17.46 -1.68 14.17
N PHE A 15 -16.21 -1.73 13.70
CA PHE A 15 -15.14 -0.86 14.22
C PHE A 15 -14.84 0.36 13.34
N GLY A 16 -15.01 0.25 12.01
CA GLY A 16 -14.78 1.34 11.05
C GLY A 16 -16.06 2.08 10.63
N GLY A 17 -17.23 1.47 10.84
CA GLY A 17 -18.53 2.03 10.48
C GLY A 17 -18.94 1.80 9.02
N PRO A 18 -20.17 2.23 8.64
CA PRO A 18 -20.73 1.96 7.31
C PRO A 18 -19.94 2.57 6.14
N SER A 19 -19.35 3.75 6.35
CA SER A 19 -18.63 4.50 5.33
C SER A 19 -17.36 3.79 4.84
N VAL A 20 -16.65 3.08 5.73
CA VAL A 20 -15.46 2.28 5.39
C VAL A 20 -15.85 1.09 4.52
N ARG A 21 -17.00 0.45 4.82
CA ARG A 21 -17.52 -0.67 4.04
C ARG A 21 -17.97 -0.23 2.65
N ASP A 22 -18.75 0.85 2.55
CA ASP A 22 -19.24 1.34 1.26
C ASP A 22 -18.10 1.76 0.34
N ARG A 23 -17.01 2.27 0.92
CA ARG A 23 -15.78 2.58 0.18
C ARG A 23 -15.09 1.32 -0.35
N ALA A 24 -15.01 0.25 0.44
CA ALA A 24 -14.42 -1.00 -0.01
C ALA A 24 -15.20 -1.63 -1.18
N HIS A 25 -16.54 -1.56 -1.18
CA HIS A 25 -17.37 -2.05 -2.29
C HIS A 25 -17.18 -1.27 -3.60
N ARG A 26 -16.64 -0.06 -3.54
CA ARG A 26 -16.30 0.75 -4.72
C ARG A 26 -14.87 0.54 -5.22
N LEU A 27 -14.06 -0.28 -4.54
CA LEU A 27 -12.72 -0.62 -5.02
C LEU A 27 -12.80 -1.42 -6.32
N HIS A 28 -11.90 -1.12 -7.23
CA HIS A 28 -11.62 -2.03 -8.32
C HIS A 28 -11.09 -3.36 -7.76
N PHE A 29 -11.78 -4.45 -8.06
CA PHE A 29 -11.46 -5.78 -7.60
C PHE A 29 -11.80 -6.81 -8.68
N ALA A 30 -10.78 -7.50 -9.16
CA ALA A 30 -10.91 -8.59 -10.13
C ALA A 30 -10.68 -9.92 -9.42
N ASP A 31 -11.76 -10.65 -9.12
CA ASP A 31 -11.67 -12.00 -8.54
C ASP A 31 -11.05 -12.97 -9.55
N ALA A 32 -10.03 -13.70 -9.12
CA ALA A 32 -9.36 -14.74 -9.92
C ALA A 32 -10.16 -16.06 -9.98
N GLY A 33 -11.38 -16.09 -9.45
CA GLY A 33 -12.29 -17.24 -9.47
C GLY A 33 -12.32 -18.04 -8.17
N HIS A 34 -11.70 -17.53 -7.11
CA HIS A 34 -11.62 -18.17 -5.80
C HIS A 34 -11.94 -17.21 -4.64
N GLY A 35 -12.62 -16.10 -4.92
CA GLY A 35 -13.00 -15.10 -3.95
C GLY A 35 -11.87 -14.16 -3.54
N PHE A 36 -10.77 -14.08 -4.30
CA PHE A 36 -9.64 -13.18 -4.03
C PHE A 36 -9.01 -12.77 -5.36
N ASP A 37 -8.28 -11.65 -5.39
CA ASP A 37 -7.52 -11.31 -6.59
C ASP A 37 -6.36 -12.29 -6.81
N GLN A 38 -5.69 -12.18 -7.97
CA GLN A 38 -4.57 -13.05 -8.35
C GLN A 38 -3.39 -13.05 -7.35
N PHE A 39 -3.30 -12.03 -6.48
CA PHE A 39 -2.26 -11.90 -5.45
C PHE A 39 -2.80 -12.12 -4.03
N GLY A 40 -4.08 -12.46 -3.89
CA GLY A 40 -4.75 -12.74 -2.62
C GLY A 40 -5.45 -11.55 -1.96
N MET A 41 -5.52 -10.37 -2.56
CA MET A 41 -6.23 -9.21 -2.00
C MET A 41 -7.74 -9.44 -1.93
N HIS A 42 -8.39 -8.80 -0.96
CA HIS A 42 -9.85 -8.72 -0.90
C HIS A 42 -10.31 -7.37 -0.32
N PRO A 43 -11.35 -6.71 -0.90
CA PRO A 43 -11.83 -5.41 -0.44
C PRO A 43 -12.17 -5.33 1.06
N ASP A 44 -12.87 -6.32 1.61
CA ASP A 44 -13.17 -6.36 3.05
C ASP A 44 -11.91 -6.36 3.94
N PHE A 45 -10.80 -6.94 3.49
CA PHE A 45 -9.55 -6.91 4.25
C PHE A 45 -8.83 -5.57 4.10
N VAL A 46 -8.96 -4.90 2.96
CA VAL A 46 -8.54 -3.50 2.82
C VAL A 46 -9.33 -2.62 3.81
N ALA A 47 -10.65 -2.81 3.93
CA ALA A 47 -11.46 -2.11 4.94
C ALA A 47 -11.00 -2.39 6.38
N VAL A 48 -10.65 -3.64 6.70
CA VAL A 48 -10.07 -3.98 8.01
C VAL A 48 -8.72 -3.30 8.22
N GLY A 49 -7.85 -3.31 7.21
CA GLY A 49 -6.56 -2.62 7.25
C GLY A 49 -6.70 -1.13 7.50
N ASP A 50 -7.64 -0.48 6.81
CA ASP A 50 -8.00 0.92 7.04
C ASP A 50 -8.51 1.15 8.48
N THR A 51 -9.41 0.29 8.96
CA THR A 51 -9.97 0.39 10.31
C THR A 51 -8.89 0.31 11.39
N ILE A 52 -7.91 -0.58 11.21
CA ILE A 52 -6.76 -0.73 12.12
C ILE A 52 -5.80 0.45 11.97
N GLY A 53 -5.57 0.93 10.76
CA GLY A 53 -4.68 2.06 10.47
C GLY A 53 -5.25 3.42 10.89
N ALA A 54 -6.58 3.57 10.93
CA ALA A 54 -7.27 4.83 11.19
C ALA A 54 -6.78 5.56 12.45
N PRO A 55 -6.66 4.91 13.64
CA PRO A 55 -6.24 5.61 14.84
C PRO A 55 -4.79 6.09 14.76
N LEU A 56 -3.93 5.31 14.08
CA LEU A 56 -2.54 5.71 13.85
C LEU A 56 -2.48 6.91 12.90
N TYR A 57 -3.21 6.85 11.79
CA TYR A 57 -3.26 7.91 10.79
C TYR A 57 -3.87 9.20 11.35
N ASP A 58 -5.05 9.13 11.98
CA ASP A 58 -5.84 10.30 12.38
C ASP A 58 -5.36 10.92 13.70
N ARG A 59 -4.92 10.09 14.67
CA ARG A 59 -4.71 10.55 16.07
C ARG A 59 -3.28 10.47 16.55
N TYR A 60 -2.55 9.41 16.22
CA TYR A 60 -1.17 9.23 16.68
C TYR A 60 -0.21 10.07 15.82
N PHE A 61 -0.07 9.71 14.54
CA PHE A 61 0.78 10.41 13.58
C PHE A 61 0.14 11.69 13.05
N ARG A 62 -1.20 11.79 13.05
CA ARG A 62 -1.96 12.97 12.58
C ARG A 62 -1.53 13.37 11.17
N VAL A 63 -1.58 12.40 10.27
CA VAL A 63 -1.06 12.50 8.90
C VAL A 63 -1.76 13.64 8.15
N LYS A 64 -0.95 14.53 7.57
CA LYS A 64 -1.41 15.56 6.63
C LYS A 64 -0.87 15.22 5.25
N SER A 65 -1.79 14.98 4.32
CA SER A 65 -1.48 14.66 2.93
C SER A 65 -2.10 15.66 1.96
N TYR A 66 -1.43 15.85 0.83
CA TYR A 66 -1.81 16.74 -0.25
C TYR A 66 -1.45 16.07 -1.59
N GLY A 67 -2.19 16.38 -2.66
CA GLY A 67 -1.86 15.89 -4.01
C GLY A 67 -2.42 14.51 -4.36
N ALA A 68 -3.39 13.99 -3.62
CA ALA A 68 -4.06 12.73 -3.96
C ALA A 68 -4.80 12.80 -5.31
N GLU A 69 -5.21 14.00 -5.72
CA GLU A 69 -5.78 14.31 -7.04
C GLU A 69 -4.81 14.05 -8.20
N ASN A 70 -3.50 13.97 -7.95
CA ASN A 70 -2.51 13.59 -8.96
C ASN A 70 -2.46 12.08 -9.22
N ILE A 71 -3.09 11.26 -8.37
CA ILE A 71 -3.19 9.81 -8.58
C ILE A 71 -4.27 9.56 -9.64
N PRO A 72 -3.97 8.85 -10.73
CA PRO A 72 -4.96 8.53 -11.74
C PRO A 72 -6.17 7.78 -11.14
N LYS A 73 -7.38 8.15 -11.57
CA LYS A 73 -8.63 7.53 -11.11
C LYS A 73 -8.73 6.04 -11.46
N SER A 74 -8.07 5.62 -12.53
CA SER A 74 -8.02 4.23 -13.01
C SER A 74 -6.72 4.00 -13.79
N GLY A 75 -6.41 2.73 -14.07
CA GLY A 75 -5.24 2.36 -14.86
C GLY A 75 -3.94 2.35 -14.08
N ALA A 76 -2.91 1.83 -14.75
CA ALA A 76 -1.60 1.57 -14.16
C ALA A 76 -0.92 2.87 -13.74
N ALA A 77 -0.27 2.85 -12.58
CA ALA A 77 0.53 3.96 -12.08
C ALA A 77 1.54 3.45 -11.04
N ILE A 78 2.64 4.17 -10.86
CA ILE A 78 3.69 3.84 -9.90
C ILE A 78 3.81 4.98 -8.88
N LEU A 79 3.44 4.72 -7.63
CA LEU A 79 3.83 5.56 -6.50
C LEU A 79 5.26 5.21 -6.11
N ALA A 80 6.16 6.18 -6.24
CA ALA A 80 7.55 6.04 -5.83
C ALA A 80 7.82 6.93 -4.61
N ALA A 81 8.02 6.33 -3.44
CA ALA A 81 8.14 7.04 -2.17
C ALA A 81 9.54 6.85 -1.55
N ASN A 82 10.00 7.85 -0.78
CA ASN A 82 11.11 7.64 0.14
C ASN A 82 10.73 6.71 1.29
N HIS A 83 11.72 6.05 1.91
CA HIS A 83 11.51 5.08 2.98
C HIS A 83 12.25 5.48 4.27
N SER A 84 11.77 5.01 5.42
CA SER A 84 12.27 5.41 6.73
C SER A 84 11.78 4.50 7.88
N GLY A 85 12.48 4.59 9.02
CA GLY A 85 11.90 4.30 10.34
C GLY A 85 12.08 2.88 10.91
N SER A 86 12.88 2.00 10.31
CA SER A 86 13.10 0.59 10.73
C SER A 86 11.87 -0.33 10.65
N LEU A 87 10.66 0.18 10.89
CA LEU A 87 9.38 -0.48 10.66
C LEU A 87 8.66 0.20 9.48
N PRO A 88 7.95 -0.56 8.62
CA PRO A 88 7.29 -0.03 7.42
C PRO A 88 5.98 0.71 7.72
N VAL A 89 5.97 1.54 8.77
CA VAL A 89 4.79 2.32 9.18
C VAL A 89 4.54 3.46 8.20
N ASP A 90 5.59 4.06 7.64
CA ASP A 90 5.48 5.05 6.55
C ASP A 90 4.69 4.50 5.35
N GLY A 91 5.02 3.30 4.90
CA GLY A 91 4.29 2.62 3.82
C GLY A 91 2.86 2.27 4.21
N ALA A 92 2.62 1.86 5.46
CA ALA A 92 1.26 1.61 5.95
C ALA A 92 0.42 2.90 5.96
N MET A 93 0.99 4.03 6.42
CA MET A 93 0.29 5.32 6.44
C MET A 93 0.02 5.86 5.04
N LEU A 94 0.97 5.72 4.11
CA LEU A 94 0.74 6.04 2.69
C LEU A 94 -0.35 5.15 2.08
N TRP A 95 -0.37 3.86 2.42
CA TRP A 95 -1.39 2.94 1.92
C TRP A 95 -2.80 3.32 2.42
N VAL A 96 -2.94 3.68 3.71
CA VAL A 96 -4.18 4.22 4.28
C VAL A 96 -4.57 5.53 3.59
N ASP A 97 -3.59 6.42 3.38
CA ASP A 97 -3.82 7.72 2.73
C ASP A 97 -4.42 7.57 1.34
N VAL A 98 -3.78 6.74 0.49
CA VAL A 98 -4.25 6.43 -0.86
C VAL A 98 -5.65 5.84 -0.81
N TYR A 99 -5.86 4.84 0.06
CA TYR A 99 -7.16 4.23 0.20
C TYR A 99 -8.23 5.24 0.58
N ARG A 100 -7.96 6.24 1.44
CA ARG A 100 -8.94 7.23 1.92
C ARG A 100 -9.13 8.44 1.00
N ARG A 101 -8.09 8.89 0.29
CA ARG A 101 -8.05 10.20 -0.37
C ARG A 101 -8.41 10.18 -1.86
N THR A 102 -8.43 9.03 -2.53
CA THR A 102 -8.78 8.96 -3.96
C THR A 102 -10.28 8.80 -4.19
N ASP A 103 -10.84 9.33 -5.28
CA ASP A 103 -12.23 9.03 -5.67
C ASP A 103 -12.31 8.84 -7.21
N PRO A 104 -12.63 7.63 -7.71
CA PRO A 104 -12.98 6.40 -6.97
C PRO A 104 -11.84 5.89 -6.06
N PRO A 105 -12.16 5.07 -5.02
CA PRO A 105 -11.15 4.55 -4.12
C PRO A 105 -10.16 3.65 -4.88
N ARG A 106 -8.87 3.82 -4.59
CA ARG A 106 -7.75 3.01 -5.09
C ARG A 106 -7.08 2.38 -3.89
N THR A 107 -6.67 1.12 -4.02
CA THR A 107 -5.77 0.50 -3.04
C THR A 107 -4.41 0.40 -3.69
N ALA A 108 -3.42 1.05 -3.07
CA ALA A 108 -2.03 0.88 -3.49
C ALA A 108 -1.59 -0.57 -3.29
N ARG A 109 -0.65 -1.04 -4.12
CA ARG A 109 -0.12 -2.40 -4.14
C ARG A 109 1.36 -2.37 -3.75
N PRO A 110 1.68 -2.41 -2.44
CA PRO A 110 3.06 -2.34 -1.97
C PRO A 110 3.83 -3.57 -2.41
N VAL A 111 5.04 -3.34 -2.92
CA VAL A 111 5.99 -4.42 -3.18
C VAL A 111 6.84 -4.62 -1.94
N ALA A 112 6.62 -5.72 -1.23
CA ALA A 112 7.36 -6.05 -0.03
C ALA A 112 8.57 -6.94 -0.31
N ASP A 113 9.63 -6.76 0.48
CA ASP A 113 10.78 -7.65 0.50
C ASP A 113 10.38 -9.08 0.94
N HIS A 114 11.15 -10.07 0.50
CA HIS A 114 10.89 -11.49 0.71
C HIS A 114 10.76 -11.87 2.19
N PHE A 115 11.43 -11.16 3.11
CA PHE A 115 11.33 -11.47 4.54
C PHE A 115 9.90 -11.32 5.08
N VAL A 116 9.13 -10.34 4.58
CA VAL A 116 7.73 -10.12 5.00
C VAL A 116 6.86 -11.30 4.57
N THR A 117 7.16 -11.89 3.42
CA THR A 117 6.45 -13.08 2.91
C THR A 117 6.75 -14.34 3.72
N ALA A 118 7.86 -14.37 4.47
CA ALA A 118 8.26 -15.51 5.30
C ALA A 118 7.61 -15.55 6.69
N LEU A 119 7.00 -14.45 7.15
CA LEU A 119 6.36 -14.38 8.46
C LEU A 119 4.95 -15.03 8.41
N PRO A 120 4.70 -16.12 9.17
CA PRO A 120 3.41 -16.77 9.17
C PRO A 120 2.30 -15.83 9.69
N VAL A 121 1.10 -15.94 9.12
CA VAL A 121 -0.07 -15.08 9.39
C VAL A 121 0.07 -13.64 8.87
N VAL A 122 1.19 -12.98 9.15
CA VAL A 122 1.49 -11.62 8.65
C VAL A 122 1.48 -11.59 7.13
N SER A 123 2.16 -12.55 6.48
CA SER A 123 2.19 -12.66 5.03
C SER A 123 0.80 -12.80 4.41
N THR A 124 -0.09 -13.58 5.05
CA THR A 124 -1.45 -13.77 4.54
C THR A 124 -2.29 -12.50 4.71
N LEU A 125 -2.23 -11.84 5.87
CA LEU A 125 -2.95 -10.58 6.09
C LEU A 125 -2.47 -9.49 5.13
N PHE A 126 -1.17 -9.38 4.92
CA PHE A 126 -0.57 -8.41 4.00
C PHE A 126 -1.02 -8.67 2.57
N ALA A 127 -1.02 -9.93 2.11
CA ALA A 127 -1.58 -10.31 0.82
C ALA A 127 -3.06 -9.93 0.71
N ARG A 128 -3.86 -10.15 1.77
CA ARG A 128 -5.28 -9.75 1.80
C ARG A 128 -5.48 -8.23 1.68
N CYS A 129 -4.54 -7.44 2.17
CA CYS A 129 -4.53 -5.97 2.00
C CYS A 129 -3.90 -5.49 0.68
N GLY A 130 -3.41 -6.40 -0.17
CA GLY A 130 -2.87 -6.08 -1.49
C GLY A 130 -1.35 -5.94 -1.57
N VAL A 131 -0.62 -6.30 -0.52
CA VAL A 131 0.85 -6.40 -0.57
C VAL A 131 1.25 -7.57 -1.46
N VAL A 132 2.24 -7.36 -2.31
CA VAL A 132 2.73 -8.36 -3.25
C VAL A 132 4.23 -8.58 -3.03
N GLY A 133 4.69 -9.82 -3.15
CA GLY A 133 6.11 -10.15 -3.00
C GLY A 133 6.97 -9.51 -4.09
N GLY A 134 8.17 -9.07 -3.71
CA GLY A 134 9.17 -8.45 -4.57
C GLY A 134 9.64 -9.33 -5.72
N SER A 135 9.02 -9.19 -6.89
CA SER A 135 9.54 -9.77 -8.13
C SER A 135 9.17 -8.88 -9.33
N ARG A 136 10.03 -8.90 -10.35
CA ARG A 136 9.76 -8.18 -11.61
C ARG A 136 8.50 -8.69 -12.30
N GLY A 137 8.23 -10.00 -12.19
CA GLY A 137 7.02 -10.63 -12.73
C GLY A 137 5.75 -10.11 -12.06
N ASN A 138 5.75 -10.00 -10.73
CA ASN A 138 4.61 -9.48 -9.98
C ASN A 138 4.36 -8.00 -10.29
N ALA A 139 5.41 -7.18 -10.31
CA ALA A 139 5.29 -5.76 -10.65
C ALA A 139 4.75 -5.57 -12.07
N ARG A 140 5.23 -6.38 -13.03
CA ARG A 140 4.72 -6.42 -14.40
C ARG A 140 3.22 -6.77 -14.42
N ALA A 141 2.83 -7.87 -13.78
CA ALA A 141 1.43 -8.32 -13.78
C ALA A 141 0.48 -7.30 -13.13
N LEU A 142 0.92 -6.60 -12.08
CA LEU A 142 0.17 -5.47 -11.49
C LEU A 142 -0.04 -4.34 -12.51
N LEU A 143 1.03 -3.89 -13.17
CA LEU A 143 0.95 -2.79 -14.15
C LEU A 143 0.12 -3.18 -15.38
N GLU A 144 0.25 -4.41 -15.87
CA GLU A 144 -0.58 -4.93 -16.97
C GLU A 144 -2.06 -5.02 -16.59
N SER A 145 -2.36 -5.25 -15.31
CA SER A 145 -3.73 -5.27 -14.77
C SER A 145 -4.29 -3.87 -14.46
N GLY A 146 -3.52 -2.80 -14.72
CA GLY A 146 -3.97 -1.43 -14.44
C GLY A 146 -3.93 -1.04 -12.96
N GLU A 147 -3.13 -1.72 -12.14
CA GLU A 147 -3.06 -1.51 -10.70
C GLU A 147 -2.15 -0.35 -10.30
N LEU A 148 -2.33 0.15 -9.06
CA LEU A 148 -1.50 1.21 -8.48
C LEU A 148 -0.32 0.61 -7.72
N LEU A 149 0.82 0.46 -8.39
CA LEU A 149 2.04 -0.07 -7.79
C LEU A 149 2.60 0.92 -6.77
N MET A 150 2.91 0.47 -5.56
CA MET A 150 3.63 1.28 -4.56
C MET A 150 5.02 0.69 -4.32
N ILE A 151 6.05 1.51 -4.52
CA ILE A 151 7.44 1.10 -4.34
C ILE A 151 8.21 2.14 -3.54
N PHE A 152 9.26 1.64 -2.88
CA PHE A 152 10.24 2.43 -2.14
C PHE A 152 11.61 2.29 -2.81
N PRO A 153 11.99 3.17 -3.76
CA PRO A 153 13.19 2.97 -4.58
C PRO A 153 14.50 2.99 -3.79
N GLU A 154 14.48 3.52 -2.57
CA GLU A 154 15.62 3.50 -1.61
C GLU A 154 15.89 2.11 -1.03
N GLY A 155 14.90 1.21 -1.05
CA GLY A 155 15.03 -0.15 -0.54
C GLY A 155 15.51 -0.24 0.91
N VAL A 156 16.32 -1.27 1.21
CA VAL A 156 16.88 -1.53 2.54
C VAL A 156 17.71 -0.36 3.10
N PRO A 157 18.56 0.33 2.30
CA PRO A 157 19.25 1.54 2.78
C PRO A 157 18.31 2.63 3.30
N GLY A 158 17.13 2.81 2.69
CA GLY A 158 16.15 3.82 3.13
C GLY A 158 15.51 3.49 4.47
N ILE A 159 15.00 2.26 4.63
CA ILE A 159 14.35 1.84 5.88
C ILE A 159 15.33 1.77 7.06
N GLY A 160 16.58 1.39 6.78
CA GLY A 160 17.63 1.18 7.78
C GLY A 160 18.36 2.46 8.22
N LYS A 161 17.92 3.65 7.78
CA LYS A 161 18.54 4.92 8.16
C LYS A 161 18.56 5.10 9.68
N PRO A 162 19.72 5.42 10.29
CA PRO A 162 19.74 5.84 11.68
C PRO A 162 19.09 7.22 11.83
N PHE A 163 18.59 7.53 13.03
CA PHE A 163 17.96 8.82 13.32
C PHE A 163 18.87 10.04 13.06
N SER A 164 20.20 9.85 13.13
CA SER A 164 21.20 10.87 12.76
C SER A 164 21.16 11.25 11.27
N GLU A 165 20.60 10.40 10.41
CA GLU A 165 20.45 10.61 8.97
C GLU A 165 19.01 10.93 8.54
N ARG A 166 18.13 11.26 9.49
CA ARG A 166 16.74 11.63 9.18
C ARG A 166 16.65 12.79 8.19
N TYR A 167 15.59 12.79 7.38
CA TYR A 167 15.33 13.78 6.33
C TYR A 167 16.39 13.84 5.22
N ARG A 168 17.23 12.81 5.11
CA ARG A 168 18.13 12.61 3.98
C ARG A 168 17.61 11.45 3.13
N LEU A 169 17.47 11.71 1.84
CA LEU A 169 17.15 10.68 0.86
C LEU A 169 18.38 9.82 0.62
N GLN A 170 18.18 8.51 0.54
CA GLN A 170 19.20 7.59 0.07
C GLN A 170 19.18 7.49 -1.45
N HIS A 171 20.09 6.70 -2.00
CA HIS A 171 20.14 6.44 -3.44
C HIS A 171 18.86 5.73 -3.92
N TRP A 172 18.20 6.30 -4.93
CA TRP A 172 17.04 5.69 -5.59
C TRP A 172 17.49 4.75 -6.71
N THR A 173 17.03 3.50 -6.63
CA THR A 173 17.21 2.54 -7.72
C THR A 173 16.31 2.89 -8.92
N LYS A 174 16.78 2.57 -10.14
CA LYS A 174 16.12 2.95 -11.40
C LYS A 174 15.07 1.94 -11.90
N GLY A 175 14.84 0.85 -11.17
CA GLY A 175 13.99 -0.25 -11.63
C GLY A 175 12.54 0.18 -11.95
N HIS A 176 11.99 1.11 -11.16
CA HIS A 176 10.66 1.66 -11.41
C HIS A 176 10.59 2.52 -12.68
N CYS A 177 11.66 3.22 -13.05
CA CYS A 177 11.71 3.98 -14.31
C CYS A 177 11.61 3.04 -15.52
N GLU A 178 12.31 1.91 -15.47
CA GLU A 178 12.23 0.90 -16.52
C GLU A 178 10.80 0.33 -16.63
N LEU A 179 10.18 -0.01 -15.50
CA LEU A 179 8.79 -0.49 -15.47
C LEU A 179 7.82 0.56 -16.02
N ALA A 180 7.98 1.83 -15.64
CA ALA A 180 7.18 2.94 -16.14
C ALA A 180 7.25 3.06 -17.67
N ILE A 181 8.47 3.05 -18.24
CA ILE A 181 8.69 3.15 -19.68
C ILE A 181 8.07 1.96 -20.42
N ARG A 182 8.29 0.73 -19.93
CA ARG A 182 7.78 -0.48 -20.59
C ARG A 182 6.26 -0.58 -20.60
N HIS A 183 5.62 -0.10 -19.53
CA HIS A 183 4.17 -0.24 -19.34
C HIS A 183 3.39 1.04 -19.62
N GLY A 184 4.06 2.13 -20.03
CA GLY A 184 3.42 3.43 -20.21
C GLY A 184 2.78 3.96 -18.92
N ALA A 185 3.28 3.54 -17.76
CA ALA A 185 2.69 3.88 -16.47
C ALA A 185 3.30 5.18 -15.92
N PRO A 186 2.50 6.19 -15.53
CA PRO A 186 3.02 7.39 -14.89
C PRO A 186 3.69 7.06 -13.56
N VAL A 187 4.79 7.76 -13.27
CA VAL A 187 5.44 7.74 -11.96
C VAL A 187 4.97 8.96 -11.18
N ILE A 188 4.35 8.73 -10.03
CA ILE A 188 3.93 9.76 -9.08
C ILE A 188 4.96 9.74 -7.93
N PRO A 189 5.84 10.75 -7.84
CA PRO A 189 6.74 10.87 -6.71
C PRO A 189 5.95 11.22 -5.45
N VAL A 190 6.30 10.56 -4.34
CA VAL A 190 5.69 10.78 -3.03
C VAL A 190 6.79 11.13 -2.03
N GLY A 191 6.61 12.23 -1.32
CA GLY A 191 7.47 12.63 -0.21
C GLY A 191 6.78 12.33 1.12
N ILE A 192 7.44 11.53 1.97
CA ILE A 192 7.03 11.24 3.34
C ILE A 192 8.01 11.93 4.28
N VAL A 193 7.50 12.74 5.19
CA VAL A 193 8.29 13.49 6.17
C VAL A 193 7.69 13.25 7.56
N GLY A 194 8.55 13.04 8.56
CA GLY A 194 8.12 12.80 9.94
C GLY A 194 8.10 11.33 10.35
N ALA A 195 8.39 10.41 9.41
CA ALA A 195 8.36 8.98 9.67
C ALA A 195 9.64 8.47 10.37
N GLU A 196 10.75 9.18 10.25
CA GLU A 196 11.96 8.89 11.01
C GLU A 196 11.82 9.10 12.53
N GLU A 197 10.79 9.85 12.98
CA GLU A 197 10.46 10.10 14.39
C GLU A 197 9.51 9.07 15.01
N GLN A 198 9.30 7.92 14.36
CA GLN A 198 8.34 6.92 14.84
C GLN A 198 8.81 6.06 16.03
N MET A 199 10.02 6.32 16.55
CA MET A 199 10.61 5.68 17.74
C MET A 199 11.02 6.72 18.77
#